data_AF-A0A8I1Q5W3-F1
#
_entry.id   AF-A0A8I1Q5W3-F1
#
_cell.length_a   1.000
_cell.length_b   1.000
_cell.length_c   1.000
_cell.angle_alpha   90.00
_cell.angle_beta   90.00
_cell.angle_gamma   90.00
#
_symmetry.space_group_name_H-M   'P 1'
#
loop_
_entity.id
_entity.type
_entity.pdbx_description
1 polymer ?
#
loop_
_entity_poly.entity_id
_entity_poly.type
_entity_poly.pdbx_seq_one_letter_code
_entity_poly.pdbx_strand_id
1 'polypeptide(L)'
;MRYSDFIDPDFSLISFFKLNHSYRVRTSSNFIYFKPQESQYIKNINRNWKARLSVHAEDLHQAWDIILPLLIQNKIPFKVGREDYFHTQSEIRKQQLAETQSEYEKFRKLGTYSTEFLSDELTCISTVILALSLSNSWLVCKFQQLLARITLFFIQRTFNPYQLINYIDKLYKNAIELWEQKLEGSMRFKTGMQFTLYITPGREQECQALLARIEQALIDAQIRAGDIHPTDRKIGIYSSIRHPGRWWYHPAIGLETYNPDNVQDPFVFLQTLLHDTPQQELKFADEYTPEVLLRLLRNTDLLSPAQFNTLAIHKKVLIDYIQTLSSEERASVIKESLDKGTTLGKFFRVQRGLFMPKNSRGTLKMLHDMEARTNTVSSAIT
;
A
#
# COMPACT_ATOMS: atom_id res chain seq x y z
N MET A 1 -15.45 -25.13 -12.85
CA MET A 1 -15.52 -25.27 -11.37
C MET A 1 -15.68 -23.87 -10.84
N ARG A 2 -16.73 -23.64 -10.07
CA ARG A 2 -17.09 -22.28 -9.68
C ARG A 2 -16.17 -21.80 -8.57
N TYR A 3 -15.92 -20.50 -8.53
CA TYR A 3 -15.11 -19.89 -7.48
C TYR A 3 -15.71 -20.15 -6.08
N SER A 4 -17.05 -20.09 -5.98
CA SER A 4 -17.83 -20.39 -4.78
C SER A 4 -17.52 -21.75 -4.17
N ASP A 5 -17.21 -22.75 -5.01
CA ASP A 5 -16.93 -24.11 -4.56
C ASP A 5 -15.72 -24.13 -3.60
N PHE A 6 -14.76 -23.21 -3.72
CA PHE A 6 -13.57 -23.17 -2.83
C PHE A 6 -13.77 -22.37 -1.54
N ILE A 7 -14.89 -21.68 -1.40
CA ILE A 7 -15.25 -20.89 -0.23
C ILE A 7 -16.20 -21.67 0.68
N ASP A 8 -16.95 -22.61 0.09
CA ASP A 8 -17.86 -23.48 0.82
C ASP A 8 -17.08 -24.35 1.84
N PRO A 9 -17.39 -24.23 3.15
CA PRO A 9 -16.75 -25.03 4.19
C PRO A 9 -17.00 -26.53 4.06
N ASP A 10 -18.08 -26.93 3.37
CA ASP A 10 -18.45 -28.33 3.13
C ASP A 10 -17.84 -28.88 1.83
N PHE A 11 -17.11 -28.06 1.07
CA PHE A 11 -16.47 -28.51 -0.16
C PHE A 11 -15.30 -29.46 0.11
N SER A 12 -15.51 -30.73 -0.26
CA SER A 12 -14.45 -31.73 -0.25
C SER A 12 -13.51 -31.54 -1.46
N LEU A 13 -12.23 -31.27 -1.18
CA LEU A 13 -11.13 -31.25 -2.16
C LEU A 13 -11.02 -32.55 -2.98
N ILE A 14 -11.66 -33.64 -2.54
CA ILE A 14 -11.72 -34.93 -3.26
C ILE A 14 -12.39 -34.76 -4.64
N SER A 15 -13.35 -33.84 -4.78
CA SER A 15 -13.99 -33.50 -6.07
C SER A 15 -13.01 -32.83 -7.03
N PHE A 16 -12.08 -32.02 -6.51
CA PHE A 16 -11.03 -31.35 -7.29
C PHE A 16 -9.98 -32.35 -7.83
N PHE A 17 -9.57 -33.32 -7.01
CA PHE A 17 -8.60 -34.35 -7.42
C PHE A 17 -9.09 -35.24 -8.56
N LYS A 18 -10.41 -35.34 -8.78
CA LYS A 18 -11.00 -36.10 -9.89
C LYS A 18 -11.04 -35.34 -11.22
N LEU A 19 -10.97 -34.00 -11.22
CA LEU A 19 -11.19 -33.18 -12.42
C LEU A 19 -9.89 -32.78 -13.15
N ASN A 20 -8.74 -32.74 -12.46
CA ASN A 20 -7.48 -32.43 -13.14
C ASN A 20 -6.25 -32.91 -12.34
N HIS A 21 -5.65 -34.03 -12.75
CA HIS A 21 -4.41 -34.55 -12.16
C HIS A 21 -3.20 -33.61 -12.31
N SER A 22 -3.32 -32.51 -13.05
CA SER A 22 -2.22 -31.60 -13.33
C SER A 22 -1.92 -30.59 -12.22
N TYR A 23 -2.78 -30.39 -11.22
CA TYR A 23 -2.60 -29.39 -10.15
C TYR A 23 -2.80 -29.95 -8.73
N ARG A 24 -2.05 -29.39 -7.77
CA ARG A 24 -2.26 -29.50 -6.32
C ARG A 24 -2.87 -28.20 -5.81
N VAL A 25 -3.96 -28.31 -5.06
CA VAL A 25 -4.63 -27.17 -4.43
C VAL A 25 -4.43 -27.19 -2.93
N ARG A 26 -4.14 -26.01 -2.37
CA ARG A 26 -4.06 -25.80 -0.93
C ARG A 26 -4.78 -24.52 -0.56
N THR A 27 -5.70 -24.60 0.37
CA THR A 27 -6.38 -23.46 0.99
C THR A 27 -5.62 -22.96 2.21
N SER A 28 -5.56 -21.64 2.38
CA SER A 28 -5.24 -20.96 3.64
C SER A 28 -6.43 -20.10 4.07
N SER A 29 -6.29 -19.39 5.19
CA SER A 29 -7.32 -18.46 5.66
C SER A 29 -7.65 -17.38 4.63
N ASN A 30 -6.64 -16.87 3.92
CA ASN A 30 -6.75 -15.69 3.06
C ASN A 30 -6.58 -15.95 1.56
N PHE A 31 -6.02 -17.09 1.15
CA PHE A 31 -5.77 -17.39 -0.26
C PHE A 31 -6.01 -18.87 -0.56
N ILE A 32 -6.36 -19.17 -1.80
CA ILE A 32 -6.33 -20.52 -2.36
C ILE A 32 -5.12 -20.60 -3.31
N TYR A 33 -4.28 -21.62 -3.15
CA TYR A 33 -3.04 -21.82 -3.90
C TYR A 33 -3.18 -22.96 -4.89
N PHE A 34 -2.77 -22.72 -6.13
CA PHE A 34 -2.78 -23.67 -7.23
C PHE A 34 -1.35 -23.89 -7.71
N LYS A 35 -0.86 -25.13 -7.60
CA LYS A 35 0.50 -25.51 -8.02
C LYS A 35 0.46 -26.67 -9.01
N PRO A 36 1.07 -26.58 -10.19
CA PRO A 36 1.18 -27.71 -11.09
C PRO A 36 1.88 -28.91 -10.43
N GLN A 37 1.48 -30.15 -10.72
CA GLN A 37 2.13 -31.36 -10.18
C GLN A 37 3.55 -31.55 -10.73
N GLU A 38 3.74 -31.29 -12.03
CA GLU A 38 5.01 -31.46 -12.74
C GLU A 38 5.93 -30.24 -12.62
N SER A 39 5.53 -29.17 -11.93
CA SER A 39 6.46 -28.07 -11.72
C SER A 39 7.58 -28.60 -10.83
N GLN A 40 8.76 -28.86 -11.41
CA GLN A 40 9.99 -29.04 -10.66
C GLN A 40 9.98 -27.95 -9.59
N TYR A 41 10.07 -28.34 -8.33
CA TYR A 41 9.97 -27.41 -7.22
C TYR A 41 11.04 -26.31 -7.40
N ILE A 42 10.63 -25.16 -7.94
CA ILE A 42 11.52 -24.02 -8.10
C ILE A 42 11.61 -23.37 -6.74
N LYS A 43 12.68 -23.72 -6.02
CA LYS A 43 13.07 -23.02 -4.79
C LYS A 43 13.00 -21.52 -5.06
N ASN A 44 12.32 -20.80 -4.18
CA ASN A 44 12.23 -19.35 -4.23
C ASN A 44 11.50 -18.75 -5.44
N ILE A 45 10.52 -19.44 -6.06
CA ILE A 45 9.68 -18.83 -7.11
C ILE A 45 8.98 -17.53 -6.64
N ASN A 46 8.73 -17.41 -5.34
CA ASN A 46 8.20 -16.20 -4.70
C ASN A 46 9.17 -15.01 -4.66
N ARG A 47 10.43 -15.21 -5.07
CA ARG A 47 11.49 -14.20 -5.19
C ARG A 47 11.70 -13.72 -6.64
N ASN A 48 11.00 -14.31 -7.60
CA ASN A 48 11.06 -13.88 -8.99
C ASN A 48 9.91 -12.91 -9.32
N TRP A 49 9.86 -12.44 -10.57
CA TRP A 49 8.72 -11.72 -11.14
C TRP A 49 7.40 -12.43 -10.84
N LYS A 50 6.40 -11.62 -10.49
CA LYS A 50 5.01 -12.04 -10.30
C LYS A 50 4.10 -11.08 -11.02
N ALA A 51 3.08 -11.62 -11.65
CA ALA A 51 1.99 -10.85 -12.23
C ALA A 51 0.79 -10.87 -11.29
N ARG A 52 -0.02 -9.82 -11.33
CA ARG A 52 -1.30 -9.71 -10.63
C ARG A 52 -2.37 -9.39 -11.64
N LEU A 53 -3.57 -9.91 -11.38
CA LEU A 53 -4.79 -9.52 -12.08
C LEU A 53 -5.74 -8.90 -11.07
N SER A 54 -6.28 -7.74 -11.44
CA SER A 54 -7.19 -6.94 -10.62
C SER A 54 -8.50 -6.78 -11.36
N VAL A 55 -9.56 -7.39 -10.85
CA VAL A 55 -10.93 -7.32 -11.40
C VAL A 55 -11.85 -6.66 -10.37
N HIS A 56 -12.98 -6.11 -10.80
CA HIS A 56 -13.96 -5.60 -9.86
C HIS A 56 -14.51 -6.74 -8.98
N ALA A 57 -14.75 -6.46 -7.70
CA ALA A 57 -15.10 -7.49 -6.72
C ALA A 57 -16.34 -8.30 -7.11
N GLU A 58 -17.39 -7.62 -7.59
CA GLU A 58 -18.64 -8.24 -8.03
C GLU A 58 -18.49 -9.14 -9.27
N ASP A 59 -17.46 -8.91 -10.09
CA ASP A 59 -17.23 -9.68 -11.32
C ASP A 59 -16.23 -10.83 -11.10
N LEU A 60 -15.74 -11.03 -9.86
CA LEU A 60 -14.70 -12.00 -9.54
C LEU A 60 -15.07 -13.44 -9.94
N HIS A 61 -16.33 -13.83 -9.76
CA HIS A 61 -16.80 -15.18 -10.07
C HIS A 61 -16.84 -15.41 -11.58
N GLN A 62 -17.27 -14.42 -12.37
CA GLN A 62 -17.26 -14.49 -13.83
C GLN A 62 -15.83 -14.45 -14.38
N ALA A 63 -14.98 -13.57 -13.83
CA ALA A 63 -13.58 -13.47 -14.20
C ALA A 63 -12.82 -14.77 -13.88
N TRP A 64 -13.15 -15.44 -12.78
CA TRP A 64 -12.60 -16.75 -12.42
C TRP A 64 -12.83 -17.80 -13.51
N ASP A 65 -14.05 -17.89 -14.03
CA ASP A 65 -14.42 -18.87 -15.06
C ASP A 65 -13.65 -18.64 -16.37
N ILE A 66 -13.22 -17.40 -16.64
CA ILE A 66 -12.39 -17.03 -17.80
C ILE A 66 -10.90 -17.29 -17.53
N ILE A 67 -10.40 -16.84 -16.37
CA ILE A 67 -8.97 -16.86 -16.03
C ILE A 67 -8.51 -18.29 -15.75
N LEU A 68 -9.28 -19.07 -14.99
CA LEU A 68 -8.85 -20.39 -14.51
C LEU A 68 -8.43 -21.33 -15.66
N PRO A 69 -9.25 -21.55 -16.72
CA PRO A 69 -8.87 -22.44 -17.82
C PRO A 69 -7.56 -22.01 -18.50
N LEU A 70 -7.36 -20.70 -18.69
CA LEU A 70 -6.15 -20.14 -19.29
C LEU A 70 -4.92 -20.41 -18.41
N LEU A 71 -5.03 -20.24 -17.09
CA LEU A 71 -3.92 -20.54 -16.17
C LEU A 71 -3.58 -22.02 -16.12
N ILE A 72 -4.59 -22.89 -16.07
CA ILE A 72 -4.43 -24.34 -16.03
C ILE A 72 -3.78 -24.86 -17.33
N GLN A 73 -4.27 -24.41 -18.49
CA GLN A 73 -3.73 -24.80 -19.80
C GLN A 73 -2.23 -24.47 -19.93
N ASN A 74 -1.80 -23.35 -19.35
CA ASN A 74 -0.41 -22.87 -19.44
C ASN A 74 0.48 -23.34 -18.29
N LYS A 75 -0.05 -24.19 -17.39
CA LYS A 75 0.66 -24.72 -16.21
C LYS A 75 1.28 -23.61 -15.34
N ILE A 76 0.59 -22.48 -15.17
CA ILE A 76 1.06 -21.37 -14.32
C ILE A 76 0.75 -21.66 -12.84
N PRO A 77 1.71 -21.56 -11.91
CA PRO A 77 1.43 -21.57 -10.49
C PRO A 77 0.86 -20.22 -10.05
N PHE A 78 -0.24 -20.24 -9.30
CA PHE A 78 -0.90 -19.01 -8.87
C PHE A 78 -1.57 -19.15 -7.51
N LYS A 79 -2.05 -18.03 -6.99
CA LYS A 79 -3.01 -18.00 -5.89
C LYS A 79 -4.11 -16.99 -6.20
N VAL A 80 -5.28 -17.23 -5.64
CA VAL A 80 -6.42 -16.31 -5.68
C VAL A 80 -6.82 -15.94 -4.25
N GLY A 81 -7.16 -14.68 -4.03
CA GLY A 81 -7.68 -14.19 -2.75
C GLY A 81 -9.00 -14.86 -2.41
N ARG A 82 -9.29 -15.01 -1.11
CA ARG A 82 -10.58 -15.48 -0.61
C ARG A 82 -11.49 -14.27 -0.35
N GLU A 83 -12.52 -14.12 -1.17
CA GLU A 83 -13.45 -12.98 -1.12
C GLU A 83 -14.11 -12.85 0.27
N ASP A 84 -14.61 -13.96 0.81
CA ASP A 84 -15.23 -14.05 2.14
C ASP A 84 -14.29 -13.57 3.26
N TYR A 85 -13.03 -14.00 3.20
CA TYR A 85 -12.01 -13.59 4.16
C TYR A 85 -11.71 -12.09 4.05
N PHE A 86 -11.44 -11.59 2.84
CA PHE A 86 -11.07 -10.18 2.65
C PHE A 86 -12.23 -9.24 2.93
N HIS A 87 -13.47 -9.63 2.60
CA HIS A 87 -14.67 -8.92 3.00
C HIS A 87 -14.77 -8.82 4.52
N THR A 88 -14.79 -9.97 5.23
CA THR A 88 -14.91 -10.03 6.69
C THR A 88 -13.80 -9.23 7.38
N GLN A 89 -12.55 -9.40 6.94
CA GLN A 89 -11.42 -8.69 7.52
C GLN A 89 -11.44 -7.19 7.23
N SER A 90 -11.96 -6.76 6.09
CA SER A 90 -12.11 -5.32 5.79
C SER A 90 -13.11 -4.67 6.75
N GLU A 91 -14.24 -5.31 7.03
CA GLU A 91 -15.25 -4.77 7.94
C GLU A 91 -14.75 -4.74 9.40
N ILE A 92 -14.12 -5.83 9.87
CA ILE A 92 -13.52 -5.88 11.22
C ILE A 92 -12.49 -4.75 11.40
N ARG A 93 -11.61 -4.55 10.42
CA ARG A 93 -10.55 -3.52 10.51
C ARG A 93 -11.11 -2.11 10.41
N LYS A 94 -12.16 -1.91 9.61
CA LYS A 94 -12.88 -0.63 9.51
C LYS A 94 -13.53 -0.25 10.84
N GLN A 95 -14.17 -1.23 11.51
CA GLN A 95 -14.73 -1.04 12.84
C GLN A 95 -13.64 -0.71 13.87
N GLN A 96 -12.56 -1.48 13.92
CA GLN A 96 -11.43 -1.25 14.85
C GLN A 96 -10.78 0.13 14.66
N LEU A 97 -10.65 0.58 13.41
CA LEU A 97 -10.14 1.92 13.10
C LEU A 97 -11.09 3.00 13.64
N ALA A 98 -12.40 2.88 13.38
CA ALA A 98 -13.40 3.84 13.84
C ALA A 98 -13.48 3.90 15.37
N GLU A 99 -13.43 2.76 16.06
CA GLU A 99 -13.39 2.66 17.51
C GLU A 99 -12.15 3.36 18.08
N THR A 100 -10.96 3.07 17.52
CA THR A 100 -9.69 3.67 17.96
C THR A 100 -9.68 5.20 17.74
N GLN A 101 -10.20 5.67 16.59
CA GLN A 101 -10.31 7.11 16.30
C GLN A 101 -11.28 7.80 17.27
N SER A 102 -12.41 7.17 17.58
CA SER A 102 -13.38 7.68 18.56
C SER A 102 -12.78 7.78 19.97
N GLU A 103 -12.04 6.77 20.40
CA GLU A 103 -11.30 6.81 21.68
C GLU A 103 -10.22 7.90 21.69
N TYR A 104 -9.49 8.06 20.59
CA TYR A 104 -8.46 9.10 20.49
C TYR A 104 -9.07 10.51 20.60
N GLU A 105 -10.21 10.76 19.95
CA GLU A 105 -10.91 12.04 20.08
C GLU A 105 -11.43 12.30 21.51
N LYS A 106 -11.88 11.26 22.22
CA LYS A 106 -12.21 11.38 23.66
C LYS A 106 -10.97 11.74 24.49
N PHE A 107 -9.85 11.08 24.24
CA PHE A 107 -8.56 11.38 24.89
C PHE A 107 -8.09 12.82 24.62
N ARG A 108 -8.20 13.30 23.37
CA ARG A 108 -7.83 14.69 23.02
C ARG A 108 -8.67 15.72 23.76
N LYS A 109 -9.96 15.45 23.95
CA LYS A 109 -10.84 16.29 24.78
C LYS A 109 -10.42 16.26 26.25
N LEU A 110 -9.96 15.11 26.77
CA LEU A 110 -9.45 15.03 28.14
C LEU A 110 -8.23 15.95 28.38
N GLY A 111 -7.36 16.11 27.39
CA GLY A 111 -6.21 17.03 27.44
C GLY A 111 -6.57 18.53 27.39
N THR A 112 -7.86 18.88 27.23
CA THR A 112 -8.35 20.27 27.28
C THR A 112 -8.85 20.68 28.66
N TYR A 113 -8.94 19.75 29.61
CA TYR A 113 -9.35 20.04 30.98
C TYR A 113 -8.16 20.45 31.85
N SER A 114 -8.40 21.34 32.83
CA SER A 114 -7.38 21.74 33.79
C SER A 114 -6.91 20.53 34.62
N THR A 115 -5.68 20.60 35.14
CA THR A 115 -5.15 19.59 36.08
C THR A 115 -6.04 19.40 37.31
N GLU A 116 -6.74 20.45 37.72
CA GLU A 116 -7.72 20.42 38.81
C GLU A 116 -8.95 19.60 38.44
N PHE A 117 -9.51 19.80 37.24
CA PHE A 117 -10.64 19.01 36.75
C PHE A 117 -10.29 17.52 36.63
N LEU A 118 -9.12 17.19 36.08
CA LEU A 118 -8.67 15.79 35.97
C LEU A 118 -8.44 15.15 37.35
N SER A 119 -7.94 15.93 38.32
CA SER A 119 -7.81 15.48 39.72
C SER A 119 -9.17 15.20 40.33
N ASP A 120 -10.12 16.12 40.18
CA ASP A 120 -11.48 15.99 40.72
C ASP A 120 -12.22 14.81 40.10
N GLU A 121 -12.06 14.59 38.79
CA GLU A 121 -12.69 13.47 38.08
C GLU A 121 -12.06 12.13 38.47
N LEU A 122 -10.73 12.06 38.64
CA LEU A 122 -10.04 10.89 39.18
C LEU A 122 -10.43 10.60 40.63
N THR A 123 -10.60 11.63 41.47
CA THR A 123 -11.10 11.49 42.85
C THR A 123 -12.55 11.02 42.87
N CYS A 124 -13.41 11.55 41.98
CA CYS A 124 -14.79 11.12 41.84
C CYS A 124 -14.87 9.65 41.40
N ILE A 125 -14.12 9.27 40.36
CA ILE A 125 -14.00 7.89 39.88
C ILE A 125 -13.46 6.98 40.99
N SER A 126 -12.42 7.40 41.75
CA SER A 126 -11.89 6.58 42.85
C SER A 126 -12.93 6.39 43.95
N THR A 127 -13.75 7.40 44.23
CA THR A 127 -14.80 7.35 45.26
C THR A 127 -15.96 6.45 44.85
N VAL A 128 -16.41 6.54 43.59
CA VAL A 128 -17.43 5.65 43.01
C VAL A 128 -16.92 4.21 42.99
N ILE A 129 -15.66 3.99 42.60
CA ILE A 129 -15.03 2.67 42.60
C ILE A 129 -14.89 2.12 44.02
N LEU A 130 -14.48 2.93 45.01
CA LEU A 130 -14.43 2.55 46.42
C LEU A 130 -15.82 2.14 46.94
N ALA A 131 -16.87 2.87 46.56
CA ALA A 131 -18.25 2.52 46.91
C ALA A 131 -18.70 1.19 46.28
N LEU A 132 -18.33 0.93 45.02
CA LEU A 132 -18.60 -0.35 44.34
C LEU A 132 -17.74 -1.52 44.90
N SER A 133 -16.55 -1.21 45.41
CA SER A 133 -15.54 -2.17 45.91
C SER A 133 -15.95 -2.90 47.20
N LEU A 134 -16.92 -2.37 47.94
CA LEU A 134 -17.46 -2.99 49.17
C LEU A 134 -18.24 -4.29 48.92
N SER A 135 -18.42 -4.71 47.66
CA SER A 135 -19.22 -5.88 47.28
C SER A 135 -18.45 -7.04 46.61
N ASN A 136 -17.17 -6.88 46.24
CA ASN A 136 -16.44 -7.91 45.47
C ASN A 136 -14.90 -7.87 45.63
N SER A 137 -14.38 -8.58 46.66
CA SER A 137 -12.97 -8.53 47.10
C SER A 137 -11.91 -8.90 46.04
N TRP A 138 -12.22 -9.76 45.07
CA TRP A 138 -11.27 -10.18 44.04
C TRP A 138 -10.98 -9.07 43.00
N LEU A 139 -12.01 -8.35 42.57
CA LEU A 139 -11.86 -7.18 41.69
C LEU A 139 -11.09 -6.07 42.41
N VAL A 140 -11.38 -5.85 43.71
CA VAL A 140 -10.65 -4.88 44.54
C VAL A 140 -9.15 -5.16 44.54
N CYS A 141 -8.73 -6.40 44.77
CA CYS A 141 -7.31 -6.77 44.77
C CYS A 141 -6.64 -6.55 43.39
N LYS A 142 -7.31 -6.90 42.29
CA LYS A 142 -6.77 -6.68 40.94
C LYS A 142 -6.64 -5.19 40.61
N PHE A 143 -7.62 -4.39 41.00
CA PHE A 143 -7.59 -2.95 40.79
C PHE A 143 -6.59 -2.25 41.70
N GLN A 144 -6.48 -2.61 42.98
CA GLN A 144 -5.45 -2.10 43.88
C GLN A 144 -4.03 -2.46 43.39
N GLN A 145 -3.83 -3.64 42.81
CA GLN A 145 -2.55 -4.00 42.18
C GLN A 145 -2.26 -3.14 40.95
N LEU A 146 -3.26 -2.85 40.12
CA LEU A 146 -3.10 -1.97 38.96
C LEU A 146 -2.82 -0.53 39.39
N LEU A 147 -3.57 0.00 40.37
CA LEU A 147 -3.39 1.32 40.92
C LEU A 147 -2.01 1.45 41.57
N ALA A 148 -1.59 0.48 42.38
CA ALA A 148 -0.26 0.45 42.99
C ALA A 148 0.86 0.40 41.94
N ARG A 149 0.67 -0.35 40.83
CA ARG A 149 1.63 -0.37 39.71
C ARG A 149 1.70 0.94 38.96
N ILE A 150 0.56 1.59 38.73
CA ILE A 150 0.48 2.91 38.11
C ILE A 150 1.14 3.96 39.03
N THR A 151 0.81 3.96 40.31
CA THR A 151 1.41 4.82 41.33
C THR A 151 2.91 4.59 41.47
N LEU A 152 3.38 3.34 41.57
CA LEU A 152 4.80 3.01 41.60
C LEU A 152 5.51 3.42 40.30
N PHE A 153 4.86 3.26 39.14
CA PHE A 153 5.39 3.73 37.85
C PHE A 153 5.57 5.26 37.84
N PHE A 154 4.62 6.03 38.37
CA PHE A 154 4.70 7.49 38.50
C PHE A 154 5.63 7.98 39.63
N ILE A 155 5.86 7.17 40.66
CA ILE A 155 6.81 7.50 41.74
C ILE A 155 8.26 7.20 41.30
N GLN A 156 8.49 6.10 40.57
CA GLN A 156 9.83 5.67 40.15
C GLN A 156 10.34 6.36 38.89
N ARG A 157 9.44 6.90 38.06
CA ARG A 157 9.77 7.79 36.95
C ARG A 157 9.18 9.14 37.29
N THR A 158 10.01 10.17 37.39
CA THR A 158 9.59 11.59 37.33
C THR A 158 8.98 11.91 35.96
N PHE A 159 7.86 11.25 35.60
CA PHE A 159 7.13 11.55 34.39
C PHE A 159 6.31 12.79 34.67
N ASN A 160 6.77 13.89 34.07
CA ASN A 160 5.97 15.09 33.95
C ASN A 160 4.62 14.70 33.27
N PRO A 161 3.45 15.11 33.80
CA PRO A 161 2.14 14.83 33.19
C PRO A 161 2.09 15.10 31.68
N TYR A 162 2.79 16.14 31.20
CA TYR A 162 2.94 16.43 29.77
C TYR A 162 3.64 15.31 28.99
N GLN A 163 4.65 14.65 29.56
CA GLN A 163 5.34 13.52 28.93
C GLN A 163 4.44 12.28 28.84
N LEU A 164 3.58 12.04 29.83
CA LEU A 164 2.60 10.96 29.79
C LEU A 164 1.54 11.22 28.70
N ILE A 165 0.98 12.42 28.65
CA ILE A 165 0.01 12.82 27.62
C ILE A 165 0.63 12.64 26.22
N ASN A 166 1.85 13.15 26.00
CA ASN A 166 2.56 12.98 24.73
C ASN A 166 2.83 11.51 24.38
N TYR A 167 3.13 10.67 25.38
CA TYR A 167 3.34 9.24 25.17
C TYR A 167 2.03 8.54 24.75
N ILE A 168 0.91 8.83 25.42
CA ILE A 168 -0.41 8.27 25.08
C ILE A 168 -0.88 8.76 23.71
N ASP A 169 -0.71 10.05 23.40
CA ASP A 169 -0.97 10.62 22.08
C ASP A 169 -0.23 9.85 20.97
N LYS A 170 1.06 9.57 21.18
CA LYS A 170 1.87 8.77 20.27
C LYS A 170 1.36 7.33 20.13
N LEU A 171 0.91 6.70 21.21
CA LEU A 171 0.35 5.34 21.16
C LEU A 171 -0.94 5.29 20.31
N TYR A 172 -1.85 6.25 20.48
CA TYR A 172 -3.06 6.33 19.66
C TYR A 172 -2.74 6.57 18.19
N LYS A 173 -1.85 7.52 17.87
CA LYS A 173 -1.42 7.78 16.49
C LYS A 173 -0.83 6.52 15.84
N ASN A 174 0.05 5.81 16.54
CA ASN A 174 0.62 4.57 16.04
C ASN A 174 -0.43 3.46 15.86
N ALA A 175 -1.41 3.36 16.76
CA ALA A 175 -2.48 2.38 16.67
C ALA A 175 -3.41 2.68 15.47
N ILE A 176 -3.77 3.94 15.26
CA ILE A 176 -4.55 4.41 14.10
C ILE A 176 -3.80 4.07 12.81
N GLU A 177 -2.53 4.46 12.69
CA GLU A 177 -1.69 4.16 11.52
C GLU A 177 -1.62 2.64 11.25
N LEU A 178 -1.47 1.83 12.30
CA LEU A 178 -1.46 0.38 12.17
C LEU A 178 -2.79 -0.16 11.64
N TRP A 179 -3.92 0.36 12.11
CA TRP A 179 -5.24 -0.06 11.63
C TRP A 179 -5.52 0.39 10.20
N GLU A 180 -5.10 1.60 9.83
CA GLU A 180 -5.13 2.10 8.45
C GLU A 180 -4.34 1.18 7.51
N GLN A 181 -3.09 0.87 7.86
CA GLN A 181 -2.24 -0.05 7.08
C GLN A 181 -2.86 -1.46 6.96
N LYS A 182 -3.45 -1.97 8.05
CA LYS A 182 -4.15 -3.27 8.01
C LYS A 182 -5.39 -3.21 7.14
N LEU A 183 -6.19 -2.15 7.23
CA LEU A 183 -7.40 -1.97 6.43
C LEU A 183 -7.05 -1.89 4.94
N GLU A 184 -6.09 -1.04 4.58
CA GLU A 184 -5.54 -0.93 3.22
C GLU A 184 -5.05 -2.29 2.72
N GLY A 185 -4.31 -3.03 3.56
CA GLY A 185 -3.81 -4.36 3.25
C GLY A 185 -4.89 -5.43 3.00
N SER A 186 -6.10 -5.28 3.58
CA SER A 186 -7.26 -6.10 3.24
C SER A 186 -7.97 -5.61 1.97
N MET A 187 -8.22 -4.30 1.91
CA MET A 187 -8.93 -3.66 0.80
C MET A 187 -8.24 -3.92 -0.53
N ARG A 188 -6.91 -3.86 -0.59
CA ARG A 188 -6.16 -4.11 -1.82
C ARG A 188 -6.36 -5.49 -2.45
N PHE A 189 -6.81 -6.49 -1.68
CA PHE A 189 -7.12 -7.83 -2.18
C PHE A 189 -8.62 -8.06 -2.37
N LYS A 190 -9.45 -7.14 -1.87
CA LYS A 190 -10.90 -7.08 -2.10
C LYS A 190 -11.19 -6.37 -3.42
N THR A 191 -10.59 -5.18 -3.62
CA THR A 191 -10.85 -4.32 -4.79
C THR A 191 -9.90 -4.58 -5.96
N GLY A 192 -8.79 -5.28 -5.74
CA GLY A 192 -7.82 -5.60 -6.77
C GLY A 192 -6.88 -6.73 -6.35
N MET A 193 -5.81 -6.93 -7.11
CA MET A 193 -4.76 -7.94 -6.86
C MET A 193 -5.26 -9.35 -6.48
N GLN A 194 -6.49 -9.72 -6.86
CA GLN A 194 -7.12 -10.94 -6.40
C GLN A 194 -6.32 -12.16 -6.85
N PHE A 195 -5.76 -12.10 -8.05
CA PHE A 195 -4.89 -13.15 -8.56
C PHE A 195 -3.42 -12.78 -8.40
N THR A 196 -2.59 -13.74 -8.03
CA THR A 196 -1.13 -13.64 -8.07
C THR A 196 -0.56 -14.82 -8.82
N LEU A 197 0.05 -14.55 -9.97
CA LEU A 197 0.72 -15.53 -10.82
C LEU A 197 2.21 -15.49 -10.47
N TYR A 198 2.77 -16.65 -10.15
CA TYR A 198 4.20 -16.81 -9.90
C TYR A 198 4.89 -17.20 -11.20
N ILE A 199 5.87 -16.40 -11.64
CA ILE A 199 6.48 -16.57 -12.95
C ILE A 199 7.78 -17.36 -12.78
N THR A 200 7.84 -18.50 -13.45
CA THR A 200 9.06 -19.31 -13.52
C THR A 200 10.14 -18.53 -14.27
N PRO A 201 11.38 -18.46 -13.73
CA PRO A 201 12.49 -17.80 -14.43
C PRO A 201 12.67 -18.32 -15.85
N GLY A 202 12.77 -17.42 -16.82
CA GLY A 202 12.90 -17.75 -18.25
C GLY A 202 11.57 -17.92 -18.99
N ARG A 203 10.43 -17.90 -18.29
CA ARG A 203 9.08 -17.99 -18.90
C ARG A 203 8.33 -16.66 -18.87
N GLU A 204 9.04 -15.54 -18.71
CA GLU A 204 8.42 -14.21 -18.62
C GLU A 204 7.71 -13.81 -19.92
N GLN A 205 8.27 -14.12 -21.08
CA GLN A 205 7.62 -13.87 -22.38
C GLN A 205 6.35 -14.71 -22.59
N GLU A 206 6.36 -15.97 -22.16
CA GLU A 206 5.17 -16.81 -22.19
C GLU A 206 4.09 -16.26 -21.27
N CYS A 207 4.49 -15.76 -20.09
CA CYS A 207 3.56 -15.09 -19.18
C CYS A 207 3.01 -13.80 -19.78
N GLN A 208 3.82 -12.98 -20.46
CA GLN A 208 3.36 -11.78 -21.18
C GLN A 208 2.28 -12.11 -22.21
N ALA A 209 2.51 -13.13 -23.05
CA ALA A 209 1.54 -13.57 -24.05
C ALA A 209 0.24 -14.10 -23.42
N LEU A 210 0.35 -14.82 -22.30
CA LEU A 210 -0.80 -15.29 -21.54
C LEU A 210 -1.59 -14.12 -20.93
N LEU A 211 -0.93 -13.12 -20.36
CA LEU A 211 -1.59 -11.94 -19.80
C LEU A 211 -2.34 -11.17 -20.88
N ALA A 212 -1.76 -11.03 -22.08
CA ALA A 212 -2.45 -10.42 -23.22
C ALA A 212 -3.75 -11.16 -23.57
N ARG A 213 -3.71 -12.50 -23.61
CA ARG A 213 -4.91 -13.34 -23.86
C ARG A 213 -5.95 -13.20 -22.76
N ILE A 214 -5.52 -13.16 -21.49
CA ILE A 214 -6.42 -12.99 -20.34
C ILE A 214 -7.11 -11.62 -20.44
N GLU A 215 -6.34 -10.55 -20.67
CA GLU A 215 -6.88 -9.20 -20.79
C GLU A 215 -7.94 -9.10 -21.89
N GLN A 216 -7.64 -9.62 -23.09
CA GLN A 216 -8.61 -9.61 -24.18
C GLN A 216 -9.89 -10.38 -23.80
N ALA A 217 -9.75 -11.56 -23.21
CA ALA A 217 -10.91 -12.36 -22.80
C ALA A 217 -11.76 -11.67 -21.72
N LEU A 218 -11.15 -10.91 -20.80
CA LEU A 218 -11.86 -10.13 -19.79
C LEU A 218 -12.57 -8.92 -20.42
N ILE A 219 -11.96 -8.25 -21.40
CA ILE A 219 -12.57 -7.15 -22.16
C ILE A 219 -13.77 -7.64 -22.96
N ASP A 220 -13.60 -8.74 -23.71
CA ASP A 220 -14.66 -9.33 -24.53
C ASP A 220 -15.86 -9.75 -23.67
N ALA A 221 -15.60 -10.20 -22.45
CA ALA A 221 -16.62 -10.55 -21.46
C ALA A 221 -17.15 -9.36 -20.64
N GLN A 222 -16.70 -8.13 -20.94
CA GLN A 222 -17.11 -6.88 -20.28
C GLN A 222 -16.91 -6.90 -18.75
N ILE A 223 -15.87 -7.58 -18.27
CA ILE A 223 -15.50 -7.58 -16.86
C ILE A 223 -15.05 -6.17 -16.47
N ARG A 224 -15.46 -5.66 -15.30
CA ARG A 224 -14.94 -4.37 -14.82
C ARG A 224 -13.54 -4.54 -14.24
N ALA A 225 -12.66 -3.58 -14.52
CA ALA A 225 -11.31 -3.57 -13.96
C ALA A 225 -11.34 -3.31 -12.43
N GLY A 226 -10.43 -3.96 -11.72
CA GLY A 226 -10.18 -3.70 -10.30
C GLY A 226 -9.02 -2.73 -10.09
N ASP A 227 -8.77 -2.39 -8.82
CA ASP A 227 -7.72 -1.44 -8.46
C ASP A 227 -6.33 -2.05 -8.64
N ILE A 228 -5.52 -1.47 -9.52
CA ILE A 228 -4.09 -1.79 -9.57
C ILE A 228 -3.39 -1.05 -8.44
N HIS A 229 -2.91 -1.82 -7.46
CA HIS A 229 -2.23 -1.29 -6.28
C HIS A 229 -0.96 -0.50 -6.67
N PRO A 230 -0.68 0.66 -6.04
CA PRO A 230 0.42 1.56 -6.43
C PRO A 230 1.82 0.97 -6.28
N THR A 231 1.96 -0.22 -5.69
CA THR A 231 3.24 -0.91 -5.49
C THR A 231 3.68 -1.78 -6.66
N ASP A 232 2.80 -1.96 -7.64
CA ASP A 232 3.02 -2.81 -8.80
C ASP A 232 3.04 -1.93 -10.06
N ARG A 233 3.88 -2.28 -11.04
CA ARG A 233 3.91 -1.58 -12.34
C ARG A 233 2.74 -2.09 -13.17
N LYS A 234 1.79 -1.20 -13.50
CA LYS A 234 0.69 -1.47 -14.44
C LYS A 234 1.26 -1.80 -15.82
N ILE A 235 0.78 -2.88 -16.43
CA ILE A 235 1.13 -3.28 -17.81
C ILE A 235 -0.09 -3.49 -18.70
N GLY A 236 -1.29 -3.68 -18.13
CA GLY A 236 -2.57 -3.77 -18.84
C GLY A 236 -3.69 -3.09 -18.05
N ILE A 237 -4.95 -3.25 -18.47
CA ILE A 237 -6.13 -2.74 -17.75
C ILE A 237 -6.29 -3.47 -16.42
N TYR A 238 -6.10 -4.79 -16.41
CA TYR A 238 -6.23 -5.67 -15.24
C TYR A 238 -4.85 -6.08 -14.67
N SER A 239 -3.82 -6.04 -15.50
CA SER A 239 -2.53 -6.68 -15.25
C SER A 239 -1.48 -5.72 -14.71
N SER A 240 -0.78 -6.16 -13.66
CA SER A 240 0.40 -5.49 -13.11
C SER A 240 1.51 -6.47 -12.77
N ILE A 241 2.75 -5.99 -12.69
CA ILE A 241 3.93 -6.80 -12.37
C ILE A 241 4.71 -6.24 -11.19
N ARG A 242 5.38 -7.13 -10.47
CA ARG A 242 6.31 -6.79 -9.39
C ARG A 242 7.42 -7.83 -9.29
N HIS A 243 8.65 -7.38 -9.08
CA HIS A 243 9.75 -8.19 -8.60
C HIS A 243 9.96 -7.93 -7.09
N PRO A 244 9.83 -8.93 -6.20
CA PRO A 244 9.91 -8.72 -4.76
C PRO A 244 11.34 -8.68 -4.19
N GLY A 245 12.34 -9.06 -5.00
CA GLY A 245 13.75 -9.11 -4.61
C GLY A 245 14.34 -10.53 -4.67
N ARG A 246 15.58 -10.66 -5.13
CA ARG A 246 16.33 -11.90 -5.41
C ARG A 246 16.78 -12.58 -4.11
N TRP A 247 17.35 -11.81 -3.19
CA TRP A 247 18.04 -12.33 -2.01
C TRP A 247 17.14 -12.37 -0.78
N TRP A 248 16.35 -11.31 -0.56
CA TRP A 248 15.33 -11.22 0.48
C TRP A 248 14.08 -10.54 -0.06
N TYR A 249 12.97 -10.73 0.66
CA TYR A 249 11.71 -10.10 0.30
C TYR A 249 11.70 -8.63 0.71
N HIS A 250 11.45 -7.72 -0.24
CA HIS A 250 11.25 -6.31 0.05
C HIS A 250 9.75 -6.00 0.20
N PRO A 251 9.36 -5.32 1.30
CA PRO A 251 7.99 -4.85 1.46
C PRO A 251 7.58 -3.92 0.33
N ALA A 252 6.29 -3.94 0.03
CA ALA A 252 5.68 -3.14 -1.01
C ALA A 252 5.25 -1.80 -0.42
N ILE A 253 5.97 -0.73 -0.75
CA ILE A 253 5.74 0.62 -0.20
C ILE A 253 5.15 1.54 -1.26
N GLY A 254 5.77 1.60 -2.43
CA GLY A 254 5.30 2.36 -3.60
C GLY A 254 5.86 1.81 -4.90
N LEU A 255 5.52 2.47 -6.02
CA LEU A 255 5.91 2.05 -7.37
C LEU A 255 7.43 1.99 -7.51
N GLU A 256 8.18 2.86 -6.84
CA GLU A 256 9.64 2.86 -6.79
C GLU A 256 10.24 1.57 -6.21
N THR A 257 9.44 0.78 -5.48
CA THR A 257 9.84 -0.50 -4.89
C THR A 257 9.32 -1.71 -5.67
N TYR A 258 8.73 -1.52 -6.86
CA TYR A 258 8.20 -2.63 -7.65
C TYR A 258 9.28 -3.59 -8.15
N ASN A 259 10.53 -3.12 -8.25
CA ASN A 259 11.70 -3.88 -8.67
C ASN A 259 12.94 -3.40 -7.88
N PRO A 260 13.07 -3.80 -6.61
CA PRO A 260 14.04 -3.23 -5.67
C PRO A 260 15.50 -3.53 -6.03
N ASP A 261 15.75 -4.60 -6.79
CA ASP A 261 17.08 -5.02 -7.23
C ASP A 261 17.44 -4.50 -8.63
N ASN A 262 16.58 -3.70 -9.26
CA ASN A 262 16.74 -3.22 -10.63
C ASN A 262 17.07 -4.34 -11.62
N VAL A 263 16.40 -5.49 -11.48
CA VAL A 263 16.51 -6.59 -12.44
C VAL A 263 15.98 -6.11 -13.79
N GLN A 264 16.55 -6.57 -14.90
CA GLN A 264 15.99 -6.28 -16.23
C GLN A 264 14.50 -6.64 -16.23
N ASP A 265 13.65 -5.67 -16.57
CA ASP A 265 12.21 -5.82 -16.62
C ASP A 265 11.83 -6.36 -18.01
N PRO A 266 11.39 -7.63 -18.13
CA PRO A 266 11.12 -8.25 -19.41
C PRO A 266 9.69 -7.96 -19.92
N PHE A 267 8.88 -7.19 -19.19
CA PHE A 267 7.48 -6.95 -19.52
C PHE A 267 7.29 -5.58 -20.21
N VAL A 268 6.49 -5.58 -21.27
CA VAL A 268 6.08 -4.37 -21.99
C VAL A 268 4.61 -4.07 -21.75
N PHE A 269 4.14 -2.88 -22.13
CA PHE A 269 2.72 -2.57 -22.08
C PHE A 269 1.94 -3.50 -23.02
N LEU A 270 0.80 -3.98 -22.54
CA LEU A 270 -0.16 -4.76 -23.29
C LEU A 270 -0.98 -3.82 -24.17
N GLN A 271 -1.39 -4.31 -25.33
CA GLN A 271 -2.14 -3.53 -26.32
C GLN A 271 -3.45 -2.97 -25.75
N THR A 272 -4.06 -3.66 -24.78
CA THR A 272 -5.26 -3.20 -24.07
C THR A 272 -5.06 -1.89 -23.33
N LEU A 273 -3.83 -1.60 -22.86
CA LEU A 273 -3.51 -0.31 -22.25
C LEU A 273 -3.26 0.79 -23.29
N LEU A 274 -2.81 0.41 -24.50
CA LEU A 274 -2.46 1.34 -25.57
C LEU A 274 -3.71 1.92 -26.26
N HIS A 275 -4.85 1.22 -26.21
CA HIS A 275 -6.09 1.64 -26.86
C HIS A 275 -6.85 2.74 -26.07
N ASP A 276 -6.63 2.87 -24.76
CA ASP A 276 -7.36 3.84 -23.90
C ASP A 276 -6.65 5.20 -23.74
N THR A 277 -5.49 5.41 -24.37
CA THR A 277 -4.78 6.69 -24.27
C THR A 277 -4.13 7.03 -25.61
N PRO A 278 -4.38 8.22 -26.21
CA PRO A 278 -3.57 8.69 -27.33
C PRO A 278 -2.12 8.78 -26.85
N GLN A 279 -1.28 7.83 -27.25
CA GLN A 279 0.14 7.91 -27.01
C GLN A 279 0.72 9.01 -27.90
N GLN A 280 0.97 10.19 -27.33
CA GLN A 280 2.13 10.93 -27.79
C GLN A 280 3.36 10.14 -27.33
N GLU A 281 3.89 9.30 -28.22
CA GLU A 281 5.29 8.90 -28.13
C GLU A 281 6.13 10.18 -28.12
N LEU A 282 6.52 10.62 -26.93
CA LEU A 282 7.51 11.68 -26.77
C LEU A 282 8.83 11.14 -27.32
N LYS A 283 9.14 11.54 -28.57
CA LYS A 283 10.50 11.43 -29.10
C LYS A 283 11.40 12.26 -28.20
N PHE A 284 12.29 11.59 -27.48
CA PHE A 284 13.29 12.23 -26.64
C PHE A 284 14.30 12.95 -27.55
N ALA A 285 14.17 14.26 -27.67
CA ALA A 285 15.24 15.13 -28.17
C ALA A 285 16.16 15.48 -26.99
N ASP A 286 17.47 15.47 -27.22
CA ASP A 286 18.53 15.52 -26.20
C ASP A 286 18.64 16.84 -25.40
N GLU A 287 17.69 17.78 -25.52
CA GLU A 287 17.73 19.08 -24.84
C GLU A 287 16.39 19.42 -24.17
N TYR A 288 16.15 18.88 -22.96
CA TYR A 288 15.08 19.40 -22.11
C TYR A 288 15.55 20.65 -21.39
N THR A 289 15.02 21.81 -21.77
CA THR A 289 15.13 23.01 -20.92
C THR A 289 14.30 22.80 -19.64
N PRO A 290 14.68 23.39 -18.49
CA PRO A 290 13.95 23.22 -17.24
C PRO A 290 12.47 23.64 -17.31
N GLU A 291 12.14 24.62 -18.15
CA GLU A 291 10.77 25.08 -18.42
C GLU A 291 9.93 23.97 -19.07
N VAL A 292 10.48 23.35 -20.11
CA VAL A 292 9.82 22.26 -20.85
C VAL A 292 9.66 21.04 -19.95
N LEU A 293 10.70 20.73 -19.16
CA LEU A 293 10.66 19.64 -18.19
C LEU A 293 9.59 19.86 -17.12
N LEU A 294 9.49 21.07 -16.55
CA LEU A 294 8.47 21.40 -15.56
C LEU A 294 7.07 21.25 -16.15
N ARG A 295 6.84 21.79 -17.34
CA ARG A 295 5.55 21.72 -18.03
C ARG A 295 5.16 20.28 -18.34
N LEU A 296 6.11 19.46 -18.82
CA LEU A 296 5.90 18.03 -19.08
C LEU A 296 5.46 17.31 -17.80
N LEU A 297 6.19 17.51 -16.70
CA LEU A 297 5.92 16.83 -15.43
C LEU A 297 4.61 17.28 -14.76
N ARG A 298 4.10 18.47 -15.06
CA ARG A 298 2.79 18.95 -14.55
C ARG A 298 1.61 18.52 -15.42
N ASN A 299 1.81 18.35 -16.72
CA ASN A 299 0.74 18.08 -17.68
C ASN A 299 0.62 16.60 -18.10
N THR A 300 1.49 15.73 -17.57
CA THR A 300 1.48 14.29 -17.91
C THR A 300 1.02 13.48 -16.71
N ASP A 301 -0.09 12.76 -16.88
CA ASP A 301 -0.65 11.90 -15.83
C ASP A 301 0.10 10.56 -15.69
N LEU A 302 0.79 10.13 -16.75
CA LEU A 302 1.43 8.81 -16.84
C LEU A 302 2.81 8.92 -17.49
N LEU A 303 3.86 8.88 -16.66
CA LEU A 303 5.23 8.59 -17.10
C LEU A 303 5.62 7.19 -16.62
N SER A 304 6.20 6.39 -17.53
CA SER A 304 6.75 5.10 -17.16
C SER A 304 8.01 5.25 -16.29
N PRO A 305 8.36 4.25 -15.45
CA PRO A 305 9.58 4.29 -14.64
C PRO A 305 10.87 4.51 -15.44
N ALA A 306 10.95 3.98 -16.67
CA ALA A 306 12.09 4.21 -17.55
C ALA A 306 12.24 5.69 -17.91
N GLN A 307 11.13 6.35 -18.26
CA GLN A 307 11.12 7.78 -18.57
C GLN A 307 11.47 8.61 -17.32
N PHE A 308 10.94 8.23 -16.15
CA PHE A 308 11.34 8.84 -14.88
C PHE A 308 12.83 8.70 -14.59
N ASN A 309 13.43 7.53 -14.84
CA ASN A 309 14.87 7.31 -14.66
C ASN A 309 15.70 8.13 -15.65
N THR A 310 15.27 8.23 -16.91
CA THR A 310 15.92 9.08 -17.91
C THR A 310 15.87 10.55 -17.50
N LEU A 311 14.70 11.05 -17.10
CA LEU A 311 14.52 12.44 -16.71
C LEU A 311 15.18 12.76 -15.36
N ALA A 312 15.39 11.77 -14.48
CA ALA A 312 15.94 11.96 -13.15
C ALA A 312 17.35 12.58 -13.14
N ILE A 313 18.07 12.56 -14.26
CA ILE A 313 19.35 13.27 -14.42
C ILE A 313 19.18 14.79 -14.31
N HIS A 314 18.01 15.32 -14.68
CA HIS A 314 17.70 16.75 -14.71
C HIS A 314 17.13 17.29 -13.39
N LYS A 315 17.04 16.47 -12.33
CA LYS A 315 16.48 16.90 -11.02
C LYS A 315 17.13 18.16 -10.46
N LYS A 316 18.45 18.30 -10.62
CA LYS A 316 19.17 19.46 -10.10
C LYS A 316 18.86 20.71 -10.92
N VAL A 317 18.88 20.60 -12.25
CA VAL A 317 18.52 21.70 -13.17
C VAL A 317 17.11 22.20 -12.90
N LEU A 318 16.17 21.29 -12.65
CA LEU A 318 14.79 21.66 -12.31
C LEU A 318 14.69 22.36 -10.95
N ILE A 319 15.46 21.93 -9.95
CA ILE A 319 15.52 22.59 -8.63
C ILE A 319 16.07 24.02 -8.75
N ASP A 320 17.13 24.20 -9.52
CA ASP A 320 17.74 25.51 -9.73
C ASP A 320 16.76 26.45 -10.45
N TYR A 321 16.00 25.93 -11.42
CA TYR A 321 14.92 26.67 -12.08
C TYR A 321 13.74 27.01 -11.16
N ILE A 322 13.32 26.10 -10.26
CA ILE A 322 12.26 26.39 -9.28
C ILE A 322 12.60 27.61 -8.42
N GLN A 323 13.89 27.85 -8.13
CA GLN A 323 14.33 29.00 -7.35
C GLN A 323 14.14 30.34 -8.10
N THR A 324 14.21 30.33 -9.43
CA THR A 324 14.08 31.53 -10.28
C THR A 324 12.62 31.90 -10.57
N LEU A 325 11.67 31.01 -10.28
CA LEU A 325 10.24 31.26 -10.44
C LEU A 325 9.74 32.39 -9.55
N SER A 326 8.61 33.00 -9.97
CA SER A 326 7.86 33.96 -9.17
C SER A 326 7.45 33.34 -7.82
N SER A 327 7.26 34.16 -6.78
CA SER A 327 6.95 33.66 -5.43
C SER A 327 5.70 32.77 -5.38
N GLU A 328 4.67 33.11 -6.16
CA GLU A 328 3.41 32.36 -6.22
C GLU A 328 3.57 31.03 -6.96
N GLU A 329 4.17 31.04 -8.16
CA GLU A 329 4.42 29.82 -8.93
C GLU A 329 5.38 28.88 -8.19
N ARG A 330 6.41 29.43 -7.55
CA ARG A 330 7.36 28.65 -6.75
C ARG A 330 6.66 27.92 -5.62
N ALA A 331 5.75 28.58 -4.90
CA ALA A 331 4.99 27.95 -3.82
C ALA A 331 4.11 26.80 -4.34
N SER A 332 3.40 27.02 -5.45
CA SER A 332 2.59 25.98 -6.11
C SER A 332 3.44 24.78 -6.54
N VAL A 333 4.58 25.02 -7.20
CA VAL A 333 5.45 23.97 -7.70
C VAL A 333 6.14 23.20 -6.57
N ILE A 334 6.53 23.86 -5.48
CA ILE A 334 7.09 23.19 -4.29
C ILE A 334 6.04 22.27 -3.66
N LYS A 335 4.80 22.75 -3.49
CA LYS A 335 3.71 21.94 -2.94
C LYS A 335 3.46 20.69 -3.78
N GLU A 336 3.38 20.83 -5.10
CA GLU A 336 3.26 19.70 -6.02
C GLU A 336 4.48 18.77 -5.97
N SER A 337 5.70 19.31 -5.87
CA SER A 337 6.95 18.52 -5.73
C SER A 337 6.98 17.67 -4.46
N LEU A 338 6.39 18.17 -3.37
CA LEU A 338 6.38 17.51 -2.08
C LEU A 338 5.21 16.54 -1.92
N ASP A 339 4.14 16.67 -2.71
CA ASP A 339 3.04 15.72 -2.75
C ASP A 339 3.42 14.44 -3.51
N LYS A 340 3.34 13.28 -2.84
CA LYS A 340 3.66 11.97 -3.44
C LYS A 340 2.66 11.54 -4.53
N GLY A 341 1.45 12.09 -4.53
CA GLY A 341 0.40 11.75 -5.50
C GLY A 341 0.68 12.29 -6.91
N THR A 342 1.39 13.40 -7.00
CA THR A 342 1.65 14.10 -8.27
C THR A 342 2.79 13.45 -9.07
N THR A 343 2.78 13.66 -10.39
CA THR A 343 3.89 13.27 -11.27
C THR A 343 5.20 13.96 -10.87
N LEU A 344 5.13 15.23 -10.43
CA LEU A 344 6.28 15.99 -9.95
C LEU A 344 6.89 15.41 -8.67
N GLY A 345 6.05 15.01 -7.71
CA GLY A 345 6.55 14.41 -6.48
C GLY A 345 7.04 12.99 -6.65
N LYS A 346 6.48 12.23 -7.58
CA LYS A 346 7.06 10.94 -8.03
C LYS A 346 8.43 11.16 -8.65
N PHE A 347 8.58 12.16 -9.53
CA PHE A 347 9.86 12.53 -10.16
C PHE A 347 10.97 12.74 -9.13
N PHE A 348 10.76 13.60 -8.13
CA PHE A 348 11.81 13.87 -7.13
C PHE A 348 12.17 12.66 -6.25
N ARG A 349 11.29 11.66 -6.18
CA ARG A 349 11.47 10.41 -5.41
C ARG A 349 12.00 9.24 -6.22
N VAL A 350 12.29 9.42 -7.51
CA VAL A 350 13.01 8.42 -8.32
C VAL A 350 14.40 8.16 -7.72
N GLN A 351 14.73 6.90 -7.44
CA GLN A 351 16.05 6.52 -6.94
C GLN A 351 17.11 6.61 -8.03
N ARG A 352 18.25 7.24 -7.73
CA ARG A 352 19.43 7.27 -8.61
C ARG A 352 20.57 6.51 -7.94
N GLY A 353 21.01 5.43 -8.57
CA GLY A 353 22.07 4.57 -8.04
C GLY A 353 21.67 3.85 -6.74
N LEU A 354 22.64 3.60 -5.86
CA LEU A 354 22.45 2.77 -4.65
C LEU A 354 21.69 3.46 -3.51
N PHE A 355 21.48 4.78 -3.57
CA PHE A 355 20.95 5.54 -2.44
C PHE A 355 19.50 5.97 -2.66
N MET A 356 18.62 5.59 -1.73
CA MET A 356 17.24 6.04 -1.74
C MET A 356 17.11 7.55 -1.46
N PRO A 357 16.17 8.24 -2.12
CA PRO A 357 15.80 9.61 -1.81
C PRO A 357 15.27 9.69 -0.37
N LYS A 358 15.68 10.74 0.35
CA LYS A 358 15.26 10.97 1.74
C LYS A 358 14.94 12.44 1.92
N ASN A 359 13.99 12.75 2.80
CA ASN A 359 13.65 14.14 3.12
C ASN A 359 14.83 14.89 3.77
N SER A 360 15.79 14.17 4.36
CA SER A 360 16.95 14.74 5.04
C SER A 360 18.18 15.01 4.16
N ARG A 361 18.16 14.68 2.86
CA ARG A 361 19.29 14.92 1.94
C ARG A 361 18.89 15.02 0.46
N GLY A 362 19.73 15.65 -0.36
CA GLY A 362 19.53 15.76 -1.81
C GLY A 362 18.40 16.75 -2.17
N THR A 363 17.81 16.57 -3.35
CA THR A 363 16.83 17.51 -3.91
C THR A 363 15.52 17.61 -3.11
N LEU A 364 15.09 16.53 -2.44
CA LEU A 364 13.94 16.57 -1.53
C LEU A 364 14.19 17.45 -0.30
N LYS A 365 15.40 17.40 0.27
CA LYS A 365 15.78 18.32 1.34
C LYS A 365 15.75 19.76 0.85
N MET A 366 16.30 20.02 -0.35
CA MET A 366 16.30 21.35 -0.94
C MET A 366 14.87 21.89 -1.09
N LEU A 367 13.91 21.06 -1.51
CA LEU A 367 12.49 21.45 -1.58
C LEU A 367 11.89 21.77 -0.21
N HIS A 368 12.15 20.94 0.81
CA HIS A 368 11.70 21.23 2.18
C HIS A 368 12.34 22.49 2.76
N ASP A 369 13.62 22.73 2.50
CA ASP A 369 14.33 23.95 2.91
C ASP A 369 13.72 25.19 2.21
N MET A 370 13.30 25.06 0.94
CA MET A 370 12.59 26.14 0.21
C MET A 370 11.18 26.39 0.75
N GLU A 371 10.43 25.34 1.07
CA GLU A 371 9.10 25.44 1.69
C GLU A 371 9.18 26.16 3.04
N ALA A 372 10.14 25.77 3.89
CA ALA A 372 10.36 26.39 5.19
C ALA A 372 10.69 27.90 5.09
N ARG A 373 11.50 28.29 4.10
CA ARG A 373 11.82 29.71 3.81
C ARG A 373 10.61 30.50 3.32
N THR A 374 9.75 29.87 2.51
CA THR A 374 8.55 30.52 1.97
C THR A 374 7.53 30.78 3.09
N ASN A 375 7.38 29.83 4.03
CA ASN A 375 6.48 29.97 5.17
C ASN A 375 6.97 30.98 6.21
N THR A 376 8.29 31.13 6.41
CA THR A 376 8.85 32.13 7.34
C THR A 376 8.70 33.57 6.83
N VAL A 377 8.73 33.78 5.51
CA VAL A 377 8.49 35.11 4.91
C VAL A 377 7.02 35.52 5.03
N SER A 378 6.06 34.60 4.84
CA SER A 378 4.64 34.90 5.05
C SER A 378 4.29 35.24 6.50
N SER A 379 4.92 34.58 7.49
CA SER A 379 4.68 34.86 8.91
C SER A 379 5.30 36.17 9.43
N ALA A 380 6.18 36.80 8.65
CA ALA A 380 6.82 38.08 9.01
C ALA A 380 6.11 39.30 8.39
N ILE A 381 5.12 39.07 7.51
CA ILE A 381 4.35 40.10 6.79
C ILE A 381 2.92 40.24 7.35
N THR A 382 2.47 39.27 8.17
CA THR A 382 1.30 39.39 9.07
C THR A 382 1.74 39.84 10.45
#